data_AF-A0A847IZX5-F1
#
_entry.id   AF-A0A847IZX5-F1
#
_cell.length_a   1.000
_cell.length_b   1.000
_cell.length_c   1.000
_cell.angle_alpha   90.00
_cell.angle_beta   90.00
_cell.angle_gamma   90.00
#
_symmetry.space_group_name_H-M   'P 1'
#
loop_
_entity.id
_entity.type
_entity.pdbx_description
1 polymer ?
#
loop_
_entity_poly.entity_id
_entity_poly.type
_entity_poly.pdbx_seq_one_letter_code
_entity_poly.pdbx_strand_id
1 'polypeptide(L)'
;LAEQEVIFTTLRDINVYKLFHKSAYLVSGSDTTFFYYITAHFKSGANAANQQLRAEMAEAVISYLEENNISEPVMLGGDLNLYSSSESAWIILTDTNKNCYFNDPLNRVGNWSSNPEFADTHTQSTQTTSGCGAGGGMDDRFDFVLTNSSLTTESYPVNIIPDTYQLPGQDGLRFKGSLIDPPNTSLPAELIDALYNISDHLPVTLKLIVRTPQPNYVPDLFFSEYVEGSGNNKALELFNPTPYPKDLSNYRLERYVNGSVYADTVSLAGTLPSGKTYVVVIDKRDPNGSGANTPAHPDLIAVADTFLCPDPTINQMMYFNGNDAIALRTQSGELIDLIGKIGEDPGTGWTDDSLCYPGPYTSLCGAKAWTTNHTLVRKFNVTSGIKTNPPFFDVTQQWDSLPNNTFDSLGLHHCLTQFELPPSWEYVTTMSSHIFTITINTNINLEDQPAAPGLFIGAFFKNGDSIHCAGNVQWFGDQNIAIIVYGDDFLTPEKDGFEINEKITWKILVPSLMKEFDAAATYSSFW
;
A
#
# COMPACT_ATOMS: atom_id res chain seq x y z
N LEU A 1 0.89 -2.87 -14.30
CA LEU A 1 1.25 -3.87 -15.34
C LEU A 1 2.57 -4.50 -14.94
N ALA A 2 2.62 -5.82 -14.75
CA ALA A 2 3.87 -6.53 -14.46
C ALA A 2 4.60 -6.88 -15.75
N GLU A 3 3.87 -7.42 -16.72
CA GLU A 3 4.41 -7.95 -17.97
C GLU A 3 3.32 -7.93 -19.04
N GLN A 4 3.74 -7.77 -20.30
CA GLN A 4 2.88 -7.84 -21.47
C GLN A 4 3.52 -8.78 -22.48
N GLU A 5 2.72 -9.72 -22.97
CA GLU A 5 3.11 -10.70 -23.98
C GLU A 5 2.11 -10.72 -25.13
N VAL A 6 2.49 -11.40 -26.21
CA VAL A 6 1.69 -11.49 -27.44
C VAL A 6 1.63 -12.95 -27.89
N ILE A 7 0.41 -13.43 -28.13
CA ILE A 7 0.16 -14.70 -28.81
C ILE A 7 -0.02 -14.38 -30.29
N PHE A 8 0.94 -14.81 -31.10
CA PHE A 8 0.89 -14.63 -32.55
C PHE A 8 -0.13 -15.59 -33.16
N THR A 9 -1.06 -15.04 -33.94
CA THR A 9 -1.98 -15.83 -34.77
C THR A 9 -1.82 -15.44 -36.24
N THR A 10 -2.43 -16.20 -37.14
CA THR A 10 -2.36 -15.94 -38.59
C THR A 10 -3.08 -14.66 -39.03
N LEU A 11 -3.99 -14.13 -38.20
CA LEU A 11 -4.85 -12.99 -38.55
C LEU A 11 -4.51 -11.74 -37.76
N ARG A 12 -4.39 -11.87 -36.44
CA ARG A 12 -4.10 -10.75 -35.55
C ARG A 12 -3.56 -11.21 -34.21
N ASP A 13 -2.77 -10.36 -33.61
CA ASP A 13 -2.14 -10.61 -32.33
C ASP A 13 -3.16 -10.56 -31.18
N ILE A 14 -3.01 -11.49 -30.24
CA ILE A 14 -3.78 -11.51 -28.99
C ILE A 14 -2.83 -11.07 -27.88
N ASN A 15 -3.19 -10.01 -27.14
CA ASN A 15 -2.32 -9.49 -26.09
C ASN A 15 -2.66 -10.15 -24.76
N VAL A 16 -1.62 -10.53 -24.03
CA VAL A 16 -1.70 -11.09 -22.68
C VAL A 16 -1.09 -10.08 -21.72
N TYR A 17 -1.86 -9.63 -20.74
CA TYR A 17 -1.39 -8.74 -19.69
C TYR A 17 -1.29 -9.49 -18.38
N LYS A 18 -0.09 -9.57 -17.81
CA LYS A 18 0.11 -9.96 -16.42
C LYS A 18 -0.02 -8.72 -15.56
N LEU A 19 -1.08 -8.68 -14.77
CA LEU A 19 -1.41 -7.59 -13.87
C LEU A 19 -0.99 -7.96 -12.44
N PHE A 20 -0.70 -6.94 -11.64
CA PHE A 20 -0.43 -7.09 -10.23
C PHE A 20 -1.12 -6.00 -9.44
N HIS A 21 -1.50 -6.31 -8.21
CA HIS A 21 -2.04 -5.31 -7.29
C HIS A 21 -0.91 -4.62 -6.53
N LYS A 22 -0.82 -3.29 -6.65
CA LYS A 22 0.16 -2.47 -5.94
C LYS A 22 -0.29 -2.25 -4.49
N SER A 23 -0.10 -3.28 -3.66
CA SER A 23 -0.43 -3.23 -2.23
C SER A 23 0.50 -2.25 -1.51
N ALA A 24 -0.05 -1.50 -0.55
CA ALA A 24 0.73 -0.70 0.40
C ALA A 24 1.68 -1.56 1.25
N TYR A 25 1.45 -2.88 1.32
CA TYR A 25 2.28 -3.82 2.08
C TYR A 25 3.48 -4.39 1.30
N LEU A 26 3.64 -4.08 0.01
CA LEU A 26 4.80 -4.54 -0.77
C LEU A 26 6.11 -3.98 -0.18
N VAL A 27 6.10 -2.75 0.34
CA VAL A 27 7.25 -2.14 1.03
C VAL A 27 7.60 -2.85 2.34
N SER A 28 6.65 -3.61 2.90
CA SER A 28 6.80 -4.36 4.15
C SER A 28 7.10 -5.84 3.92
N GLY A 29 7.54 -6.21 2.72
CA GLY A 29 7.91 -7.58 2.36
C GLY A 29 6.73 -8.52 2.09
N SER A 30 5.53 -7.98 1.82
CA SER A 30 4.41 -8.82 1.41
C SER A 30 4.57 -9.36 -0.01
N ASP A 31 3.98 -10.53 -0.25
CA ASP A 31 3.95 -11.15 -1.58
C ASP A 31 2.99 -10.41 -2.52
N THR A 32 3.26 -10.50 -3.83
CA THR A 32 2.52 -9.78 -4.86
C THR A 32 1.38 -10.63 -5.40
N THR A 33 0.16 -10.10 -5.39
CA THR A 33 -0.98 -10.73 -6.07
C THR A 33 -0.90 -10.51 -7.57
N PHE A 34 -0.74 -11.57 -8.35
CA PHE A 34 -0.79 -11.56 -9.81
C PHE A 34 -2.10 -12.12 -10.36
N PHE A 35 -2.50 -11.63 -11.54
CA PHE A 35 -3.60 -12.17 -12.34
C PHE A 35 -3.42 -11.76 -13.81
N TYR A 36 -4.11 -12.43 -14.72
CA TYR A 36 -3.96 -12.24 -16.15
C TYR A 36 -5.24 -11.69 -16.80
N TYR A 37 -5.07 -10.81 -17.78
CA TYR A 37 -6.14 -10.39 -18.68
C TYR A 37 -5.67 -10.56 -20.13
N ILE A 38 -6.34 -11.44 -20.87
CA ILE A 38 -6.09 -11.69 -22.29
C ILE A 38 -7.13 -10.91 -23.08
N THR A 39 -6.68 -10.04 -23.97
CA THR A 39 -7.55 -9.32 -24.90
C THR A 39 -7.49 -9.95 -26.28
N ALA A 40 -8.64 -10.36 -26.79
CA ALA A 40 -8.75 -10.99 -28.09
C ALA A 40 -9.81 -10.34 -28.96
N HIS A 41 -9.57 -10.35 -30.26
CA HIS A 41 -10.59 -10.07 -31.26
C HIS A 41 -10.53 -11.19 -32.30
N PHE A 42 -11.49 -12.11 -32.29
CA PHE A 42 -11.46 -13.30 -33.12
C PHE A 42 -12.00 -13.05 -34.54
N LYS A 43 -11.72 -13.96 -35.48
CA LYS A 43 -12.13 -13.80 -36.89
C LYS A 43 -13.64 -13.56 -37.02
N SER A 44 -14.03 -12.46 -37.67
CA SER A 44 -15.44 -12.13 -37.94
C SER A 44 -16.07 -12.94 -39.09
N GLY A 45 -17.40 -12.98 -39.11
CA GLY A 45 -18.21 -13.57 -40.17
C GLY A 45 -18.62 -15.03 -39.91
N ALA A 46 -19.82 -15.40 -40.36
CA ALA A 46 -20.48 -16.64 -39.96
C ALA A 46 -20.09 -17.91 -40.74
N ASN A 47 -19.37 -17.79 -41.86
CA ASN A 47 -19.07 -18.95 -42.71
C ASN A 47 -18.10 -19.95 -42.04
N ALA A 48 -18.12 -21.21 -42.49
CA ALA A 48 -17.34 -22.30 -41.89
C ALA A 48 -15.82 -22.05 -41.89
N ALA A 49 -15.28 -21.36 -42.90
CA ALA A 49 -13.86 -21.01 -42.93
C ALA A 49 -13.48 -20.01 -41.83
N ASN A 50 -14.35 -19.02 -41.56
CA ASN A 50 -14.14 -18.08 -40.47
C ASN A 50 -14.31 -18.74 -39.10
N GLN A 51 -15.28 -19.67 -38.94
CA GLN A 51 -15.43 -20.47 -37.72
C GLN A 51 -14.15 -21.28 -37.43
N GLN A 52 -13.55 -21.88 -38.46
CA GLN A 52 -12.28 -22.60 -38.32
C GLN A 52 -11.14 -21.68 -37.88
N LEU A 53 -11.03 -20.48 -38.44
CA LEU A 53 -10.03 -19.49 -38.02
C LEU A 53 -10.24 -19.05 -36.55
N ARG A 54 -11.48 -18.90 -36.08
CA ARG A 54 -11.76 -18.67 -34.65
C ARG A 54 -11.30 -19.84 -33.79
N ALA A 55 -11.49 -21.08 -34.26
CA ALA A 55 -11.04 -22.26 -33.53
C ALA A 55 -9.51 -22.32 -33.42
N GLU A 56 -8.78 -21.95 -34.47
CA GLU A 56 -7.31 -21.82 -34.43
C GLU A 56 -6.85 -20.74 -33.43
N MET A 57 -7.54 -19.60 -33.39
CA MET A 57 -7.25 -18.54 -32.42
C MET A 57 -7.55 -18.96 -30.98
N ALA A 58 -8.66 -19.67 -30.76
CA ALA A 58 -9.01 -20.26 -29.45
C ALA A 58 -7.96 -21.29 -29.00
N GLU A 59 -7.51 -22.15 -29.90
CA GLU A 59 -6.47 -23.14 -29.59
C GLU A 59 -5.15 -22.44 -29.23
N ALA A 60 -4.77 -21.37 -29.94
CA ALA A 60 -3.57 -20.60 -29.60
C ALA A 60 -3.63 -20.00 -28.18
N VAL A 61 -4.79 -19.53 -27.73
CA VAL A 61 -4.97 -19.04 -26.35
C VAL A 61 -4.76 -20.16 -25.34
N ILE A 62 -5.36 -21.34 -25.56
CA ILE A 62 -5.23 -22.45 -24.63
C ILE A 62 -3.82 -23.04 -24.63
N SER A 63 -3.20 -23.23 -25.80
CA SER A 63 -1.82 -23.70 -25.91
C SER A 63 -0.86 -22.76 -25.18
N TYR A 64 -1.03 -21.44 -25.32
CA TYR A 64 -0.21 -20.47 -24.59
C TYR A 64 -0.33 -20.63 -23.07
N LEU A 65 -1.54 -20.80 -22.53
CA LEU A 65 -1.76 -20.99 -21.10
C LEU A 65 -1.11 -22.29 -20.60
N GLU A 66 -1.21 -23.37 -21.38
CA GLU A 66 -0.64 -24.68 -21.03
C GLU A 66 0.89 -24.68 -21.14
N GLU A 67 1.46 -24.13 -22.20
CA GLU A 67 2.92 -24.05 -22.42
C GLU A 67 3.62 -23.23 -21.33
N ASN A 68 2.95 -22.19 -20.82
CA ASN A 68 3.47 -21.32 -19.76
C ASN A 68 3.04 -21.75 -18.35
N ASN A 69 2.31 -22.87 -18.21
CA ASN A 69 1.77 -23.38 -16.94
C ASN A 69 0.97 -22.32 -16.15
N ILE A 70 0.22 -21.47 -16.85
CA ILE A 70 -0.57 -20.41 -16.24
C ILE A 70 -1.83 -21.01 -15.62
N SER A 71 -1.89 -20.99 -14.29
CA SER A 71 -3.02 -21.50 -13.49
C SER A 71 -3.61 -20.43 -12.57
N GLU A 72 -2.97 -19.27 -12.52
CA GLU A 72 -3.42 -18.05 -11.84
C GLU A 72 -4.81 -17.60 -12.34
N PRO A 73 -5.48 -16.71 -11.60
CA PRO A 73 -6.69 -16.03 -12.06
C PRO A 73 -6.48 -15.41 -13.45
N VAL A 74 -7.19 -15.91 -14.47
CA VAL A 74 -7.12 -15.40 -15.85
C VAL A 74 -8.50 -15.12 -16.43
N MET A 75 -8.60 -13.96 -17.07
CA MET A 75 -9.76 -13.56 -17.85
C MET A 75 -9.40 -13.51 -19.33
N LEU A 76 -10.33 -13.89 -20.19
CA LEU A 76 -10.28 -13.68 -21.63
C LEU A 76 -11.42 -12.75 -22.02
N GLY A 77 -11.09 -11.55 -22.50
CA GLY A 77 -12.09 -10.55 -22.87
C GLY A 77 -11.92 -9.96 -24.27
N GLY A 78 -13.02 -9.49 -24.84
CA GLY A 78 -13.06 -8.80 -26.13
C GLY A 78 -14.10 -9.36 -27.09
N ASP A 79 -14.01 -8.94 -28.36
CA ASP A 79 -14.91 -9.35 -29.44
C ASP A 79 -14.50 -10.74 -29.99
N LEU A 80 -15.14 -11.79 -29.49
CA LEU A 80 -14.86 -13.16 -29.91
C LEU A 80 -15.60 -13.58 -31.19
N ASN A 81 -16.49 -12.74 -31.74
CA ASN A 81 -17.25 -13.01 -32.97
C ASN A 81 -17.91 -14.42 -33.00
N LEU A 82 -18.35 -14.94 -31.84
CA LEU A 82 -18.97 -16.25 -31.71
C LEU A 82 -20.48 -16.15 -31.90
N TYR A 83 -21.03 -16.95 -32.82
CA TYR A 83 -22.45 -16.97 -33.14
C TYR A 83 -23.22 -17.96 -32.26
N SER A 84 -22.55 -19.01 -31.78
CA SER A 84 -23.15 -19.98 -30.86
C SER A 84 -22.11 -20.74 -30.04
N SER A 85 -22.57 -21.35 -28.95
CA SER A 85 -21.78 -22.27 -28.13
C SER A 85 -21.49 -23.61 -28.80
N SER A 86 -22.01 -23.85 -30.01
CA SER A 86 -21.71 -25.05 -30.81
C SER A 86 -20.47 -24.90 -31.68
N GLU A 87 -19.91 -23.68 -31.79
CA GLU A 87 -18.68 -23.45 -32.53
C GLU A 87 -17.48 -24.11 -31.85
N SER A 88 -16.57 -24.67 -32.65
CA SER A 88 -15.35 -25.31 -32.16
C SER A 88 -14.52 -24.40 -31.26
N ALA A 89 -14.47 -23.10 -31.56
CA ALA A 89 -13.77 -22.12 -30.74
C ALA A 89 -14.33 -22.04 -29.30
N TRP A 90 -15.66 -22.05 -29.14
CA TRP A 90 -16.28 -22.09 -27.81
C TRP A 90 -15.94 -23.38 -27.09
N ILE A 91 -16.11 -24.52 -27.77
CA ILE A 91 -15.82 -25.84 -27.21
C ILE A 91 -14.37 -25.92 -26.71
N ILE A 92 -13.41 -25.42 -27.48
CA ILE A 92 -11.98 -25.36 -27.11
C ILE A 92 -11.77 -24.51 -25.85
N LEU A 93 -12.35 -23.31 -25.80
CA LEU A 93 -12.18 -22.39 -24.68
C LEU A 93 -12.80 -22.92 -23.38
N THR A 94 -13.89 -23.70 -23.47
CA THR A 94 -14.64 -24.20 -22.31
C THR A 94 -14.46 -25.69 -22.03
N ASP A 95 -13.45 -26.34 -22.63
CA ASP A 95 -13.23 -27.78 -22.46
C ASP A 95 -12.66 -28.09 -21.06
N THR A 96 -13.51 -28.62 -20.19
CA THR A 96 -13.15 -28.98 -18.81
C THR A 96 -12.14 -30.13 -18.71
N ASN A 97 -11.80 -30.79 -19.82
CA ASN A 97 -10.74 -31.82 -19.84
C ASN A 97 -9.34 -31.23 -20.01
N LYS A 98 -9.22 -29.94 -20.36
CA LYS A 98 -7.93 -29.24 -20.47
C LYS A 98 -7.47 -28.73 -19.10
N ASN A 99 -6.16 -28.53 -18.94
CA ASN A 99 -5.57 -28.07 -17.67
C ASN A 99 -5.96 -26.63 -17.33
N CYS A 100 -6.20 -25.82 -18.36
CA CYS A 100 -6.73 -24.47 -18.24
C CYS A 100 -7.88 -24.31 -19.24
N TYR A 101 -9.03 -23.82 -18.74
CA TYR A 101 -10.24 -23.57 -19.52
C TYR A 101 -11.00 -22.40 -18.90
N PHE A 102 -11.93 -21.84 -19.66
CA PHE A 102 -12.75 -20.72 -19.27
C PHE A 102 -14.21 -21.10 -19.03
N ASN A 103 -14.88 -20.31 -18.20
CA ASN A 103 -16.30 -20.36 -17.92
C ASN A 103 -16.93 -19.03 -18.33
N ASP A 104 -18.19 -19.07 -18.74
CA ASP A 104 -19.03 -17.89 -18.96
C ASP A 104 -19.71 -17.49 -17.64
N PRO A 105 -19.38 -16.33 -17.04
CA PRO A 105 -20.02 -15.89 -15.80
C PRO A 105 -21.53 -15.70 -15.93
N LEU A 106 -22.04 -15.39 -17.13
CA LEU A 106 -23.49 -15.30 -17.35
C LEU A 106 -24.16 -16.67 -17.44
N ASN A 107 -23.39 -17.73 -17.74
CA ASN A 107 -23.88 -19.08 -17.99
C ASN A 107 -25.01 -19.10 -19.05
N ARG A 108 -24.83 -18.36 -20.16
CA ARG A 108 -25.83 -18.21 -21.22
C ARG A 108 -25.42 -19.00 -22.46
N VAL A 109 -25.24 -20.31 -22.33
CA VAL A 109 -24.87 -21.22 -23.43
C VAL A 109 -26.03 -21.34 -24.44
N GLY A 110 -25.76 -21.19 -25.74
CA GLY A 110 -26.76 -21.40 -26.78
C GLY A 110 -26.44 -20.77 -28.13
N ASN A 111 -27.47 -20.48 -28.91
CA ASN A 111 -27.36 -19.81 -30.21
C ASN A 111 -27.63 -18.31 -30.02
N TRP A 112 -26.56 -17.51 -30.04
CA TRP A 112 -26.61 -16.08 -29.73
C TRP A 112 -26.93 -15.21 -30.93
N SER A 113 -26.85 -15.76 -32.14
CA SER A 113 -27.01 -14.94 -33.34
C SER A 113 -28.45 -14.84 -33.79
N SER A 114 -28.90 -13.60 -33.98
CA SER A 114 -30.24 -13.25 -34.43
C SER A 114 -31.32 -14.04 -33.65
N ASN A 115 -31.11 -14.23 -32.35
CA ASN A 115 -32.01 -15.01 -31.50
C ASN A 115 -32.62 -14.14 -30.39
N PRO A 116 -33.95 -13.90 -30.40
CA PRO A 116 -34.59 -13.06 -29.39
C PRO A 116 -34.50 -13.64 -27.97
N GLU A 117 -34.29 -14.96 -27.80
CA GLU A 117 -34.09 -15.56 -26.47
C GLU A 117 -32.79 -15.13 -25.79
N PHE A 118 -31.85 -14.54 -26.54
CA PHE A 118 -30.56 -14.02 -26.05
C PHE A 118 -30.44 -12.50 -26.20
N ALA A 119 -31.54 -11.81 -26.52
CA ALA A 119 -31.55 -10.36 -26.74
C ALA A 119 -30.99 -9.56 -25.55
N ASP A 120 -31.16 -10.06 -24.33
CA ASP A 120 -30.63 -9.52 -23.08
C ASP A 120 -29.09 -9.61 -22.96
N THR A 121 -28.45 -10.37 -23.84
CA THR A 121 -27.00 -10.58 -23.86
C THR A 121 -26.32 -10.11 -25.13
N HIS A 122 -27.06 -9.59 -26.11
CA HIS A 122 -26.47 -9.06 -27.33
C HIS A 122 -25.61 -7.83 -27.02
N THR A 123 -24.51 -7.71 -27.75
CA THR A 123 -23.53 -6.63 -27.62
C THR A 123 -23.24 -5.94 -28.95
N GLN A 124 -23.64 -6.51 -30.09
CA GLN A 124 -23.56 -5.87 -31.42
C GLN A 124 -24.93 -5.84 -32.11
N SER A 125 -25.31 -4.80 -32.86
CA SER A 125 -24.74 -3.44 -33.02
C SER A 125 -25.60 -2.38 -32.32
N THR A 126 -25.01 -1.28 -31.86
CA THR A 126 -25.76 -0.14 -31.28
C THR A 126 -26.63 0.60 -32.31
N GLN A 127 -26.34 0.44 -33.61
CA GLN A 127 -26.99 1.13 -34.72
C GLN A 127 -27.58 0.14 -35.73
N THR A 128 -28.66 0.54 -36.41
CA THR A 128 -29.31 -0.28 -37.46
C THR A 128 -28.77 0.02 -38.85
N THR A 129 -28.33 1.24 -39.11
CA THR A 129 -27.74 1.68 -40.39
C THR A 129 -26.23 1.80 -40.30
N SER A 130 -25.52 1.27 -41.29
CA SER A 130 -24.06 1.43 -41.38
C SER A 130 -23.69 2.88 -41.72
N GLY A 131 -22.70 3.41 -41.00
CA GLY A 131 -22.18 4.77 -41.14
C GLY A 131 -20.74 4.83 -40.65
N CYS A 132 -20.47 5.60 -39.60
CA CYS A 132 -19.21 5.50 -38.86
C CYS A 132 -19.16 4.26 -37.93
N GLY A 133 -20.32 3.68 -37.57
CA GLY A 133 -20.43 2.42 -36.82
C GLY A 133 -20.96 1.25 -37.65
N ALA A 134 -20.84 0.03 -37.11
CA ALA A 134 -21.47 -1.16 -37.68
C ALA A 134 -23.00 -1.06 -37.60
N GLY A 135 -23.66 -1.44 -38.70
CA GLY A 135 -25.12 -1.57 -38.77
C GLY A 135 -25.57 -3.01 -38.50
N GLY A 136 -26.88 -3.24 -38.41
CA GLY A 136 -27.46 -4.56 -38.13
C GLY A 136 -28.41 -4.56 -36.93
N GLY A 137 -28.21 -3.63 -36.01
CA GLY A 137 -28.97 -3.53 -34.76
C GLY A 137 -28.58 -4.62 -33.75
N MET A 138 -29.20 -4.61 -32.57
CA MET A 138 -28.83 -5.48 -31.44
C MET A 138 -29.24 -6.95 -31.65
N ASP A 139 -28.40 -7.74 -32.33
CA ASP A 139 -28.75 -9.09 -32.76
C ASP A 139 -27.68 -10.17 -32.52
N ASP A 140 -26.49 -9.83 -32.06
CA ASP A 140 -25.42 -10.79 -31.77
C ASP A 140 -24.75 -10.52 -30.40
N ARG A 141 -24.36 -11.60 -29.69
CA ARG A 141 -23.46 -11.55 -28.52
C ARG A 141 -22.04 -11.86 -28.96
N PHE A 142 -21.24 -10.82 -29.17
CA PHE A 142 -19.85 -10.98 -29.61
C PHE A 142 -18.82 -10.62 -28.57
N ASP A 143 -19.19 -9.82 -27.58
CA ASP A 143 -18.28 -9.36 -26.53
C ASP A 143 -18.43 -10.21 -25.28
N PHE A 144 -17.31 -10.75 -24.81
CA PHE A 144 -17.27 -11.63 -23.66
C PHE A 144 -16.21 -11.15 -22.67
N VAL A 145 -16.40 -11.51 -21.40
CA VAL A 145 -15.33 -11.63 -20.40
C VAL A 145 -15.47 -13.01 -19.77
N LEU A 146 -14.72 -13.97 -20.30
CA LEU A 146 -14.69 -15.34 -19.79
C LEU A 146 -13.66 -15.46 -18.66
N THR A 147 -13.90 -16.37 -17.71
CA THR A 147 -13.08 -16.50 -16.49
C THR A 147 -12.69 -17.95 -16.24
N ASN A 148 -11.44 -18.24 -15.88
CA ASN A 148 -11.09 -19.59 -15.43
C ASN A 148 -11.58 -19.88 -14.01
N SER A 149 -11.45 -21.13 -13.57
CA SER A 149 -11.98 -21.60 -12.27
C SER A 149 -11.31 -20.94 -11.06
N SER A 150 -10.05 -20.52 -11.16
CA SER A 150 -9.35 -19.87 -10.03
C SER A 150 -9.99 -18.54 -9.62
N LEU A 151 -10.63 -17.82 -10.56
CA LEU A 151 -11.42 -16.62 -10.26
C LEU A 151 -12.69 -16.86 -9.44
N THR A 152 -13.11 -18.11 -9.30
CA THR A 152 -14.28 -18.49 -8.47
C THR A 152 -13.91 -19.31 -7.24
N THR A 153 -12.61 -19.60 -7.06
CA THR A 153 -12.12 -20.45 -5.98
C THR A 153 -11.59 -19.58 -4.83
N GLU A 154 -12.18 -19.71 -3.64
CA GLU A 154 -11.88 -18.84 -2.48
C GLU A 154 -10.41 -18.85 -2.02
N SER A 155 -9.66 -19.91 -2.34
CA SER A 155 -8.23 -20.01 -1.97
C SER A 155 -7.33 -19.10 -2.80
N TYR A 156 -7.81 -18.58 -3.94
CA TYR A 156 -7.04 -17.64 -4.76
C TYR A 156 -7.25 -16.20 -4.28
N PRO A 157 -6.22 -15.36 -4.38
CA PRO A 157 -6.28 -13.97 -3.93
C PRO A 157 -7.11 -13.06 -4.84
N VAL A 158 -7.44 -13.49 -6.07
CA VAL A 158 -8.31 -12.72 -6.97
C VAL A 158 -9.56 -13.52 -7.28
N ASN A 159 -10.72 -12.92 -7.02
CA ASN A 159 -12.01 -13.53 -7.33
C ASN A 159 -12.94 -12.55 -8.04
N ILE A 160 -13.91 -13.09 -8.78
CA ILE A 160 -15.05 -12.29 -9.25
C ILE A 160 -15.97 -11.94 -8.07
N ILE A 161 -16.58 -10.77 -8.13
CA ILE A 161 -17.71 -10.45 -7.26
C ILE A 161 -18.97 -11.03 -7.93
N PRO A 162 -19.73 -11.92 -7.26
CA PRO A 162 -20.97 -12.46 -7.80
C PRO A 162 -21.93 -11.37 -8.25
N ASP A 163 -22.70 -11.63 -9.31
CA ASP A 163 -23.74 -10.74 -9.85
C ASP A 163 -23.23 -9.36 -10.33
N THR A 164 -21.95 -9.26 -10.72
CA THR A 164 -21.36 -8.02 -11.24
C THR A 164 -20.99 -8.04 -12.72
N TYR A 165 -21.25 -9.15 -13.42
CA TYR A 165 -21.16 -9.17 -14.88
C TYR A 165 -22.32 -8.35 -15.45
N GLN A 166 -22.01 -7.22 -16.09
CA GLN A 166 -23.02 -6.30 -16.61
C GLN A 166 -22.70 -5.90 -18.05
N LEU A 167 -23.77 -5.66 -18.80
CA LEU A 167 -23.78 -5.13 -20.16
C LEU A 167 -24.47 -3.75 -20.14
N PRO A 168 -23.74 -2.67 -19.78
CA PRO A 168 -24.34 -1.34 -19.65
C PRO A 168 -25.11 -0.94 -20.93
N GLY A 169 -26.37 -0.56 -20.78
CA GLY A 169 -27.24 -0.17 -21.90
C GLY A 169 -28.07 -1.31 -22.50
N GLN A 170 -27.77 -2.57 -22.19
CA GLN A 170 -28.54 -3.73 -22.67
C GLN A 170 -29.67 -4.09 -21.69
N ASP A 171 -30.92 -3.96 -22.13
CA ASP A 171 -32.13 -4.31 -21.36
C ASP A 171 -32.99 -5.40 -22.03
N GLY A 172 -32.54 -5.93 -23.17
CA GLY A 172 -33.22 -6.98 -23.93
C GLY A 172 -34.39 -6.50 -24.80
N LEU A 173 -34.71 -5.20 -24.84
CA LEU A 173 -35.90 -4.69 -25.52
C LEU A 173 -35.67 -4.28 -26.98
N ARG A 174 -34.42 -4.32 -27.46
CA ARG A 174 -33.99 -3.76 -28.76
C ARG A 174 -33.47 -4.81 -29.73
N PHE A 175 -34.02 -6.02 -29.69
CA PHE A 175 -33.64 -7.07 -30.63
C PHE A 175 -33.73 -6.59 -32.10
N LYS A 176 -32.60 -6.60 -32.83
CA LYS A 176 -32.42 -6.03 -34.19
C LYS A 176 -32.71 -4.54 -34.33
N GLY A 177 -32.91 -3.84 -33.21
CA GLY A 177 -33.16 -2.41 -33.14
C GLY A 177 -31.89 -1.61 -32.84
N SER A 178 -32.04 -0.29 -32.80
CA SER A 178 -30.98 0.61 -32.36
C SER A 178 -31.01 0.75 -30.84
N LEU A 179 -29.87 1.01 -30.20
CA LEU A 179 -29.75 1.25 -28.76
C LEU A 179 -30.69 2.36 -28.24
N ILE A 180 -31.10 3.29 -29.10
CA ILE A 180 -31.93 4.45 -28.73
C ILE A 180 -33.40 4.33 -29.19
N ASP A 181 -33.77 3.30 -29.94
CA ASP A 181 -35.13 3.12 -30.45
C ASP A 181 -35.64 1.68 -30.24
N PRO A 182 -36.64 1.46 -29.36
CA PRO A 182 -37.35 2.46 -28.53
C PRO A 182 -36.45 3.15 -27.48
N PRO A 183 -36.87 4.28 -26.87
CA PRO A 183 -36.06 5.03 -25.89
C PRO A 183 -35.50 4.15 -24.76
N ASN A 184 -34.20 4.27 -24.47
CA ASN A 184 -33.50 3.45 -23.47
C ASN A 184 -33.37 4.17 -22.14
N THR A 185 -33.90 3.54 -21.10
CA THR A 185 -33.91 4.07 -19.72
C THR A 185 -33.12 3.20 -18.75
N SER A 186 -32.30 2.26 -19.26
CA SER A 186 -31.46 1.39 -18.43
C SER A 186 -30.30 2.14 -17.76
N LEU A 187 -29.91 3.28 -18.34
CA LEU A 187 -28.88 4.19 -17.84
C LEU A 187 -29.33 5.65 -18.03
N PRO A 188 -28.68 6.64 -17.37
CA PRO A 188 -28.84 8.05 -17.69
C PRO A 188 -28.73 8.33 -19.20
N ALA A 189 -29.58 9.24 -19.71
CA ALA A 189 -29.69 9.52 -21.14
C ALA A 189 -28.36 9.88 -21.80
N GLU A 190 -27.53 10.69 -21.13
CA GLU A 190 -26.19 11.07 -21.62
C GLU A 190 -25.26 9.86 -21.81
N LEU A 191 -25.37 8.82 -20.97
CA LEU A 191 -24.59 7.61 -21.11
C LEU A 191 -25.11 6.72 -22.23
N ILE A 192 -26.42 6.63 -22.42
CA ILE A 192 -27.02 5.93 -23.58
C ILE A 192 -26.57 6.60 -24.88
N ASP A 193 -26.63 7.92 -24.95
CA ASP A 193 -26.19 8.68 -26.12
C ASP A 193 -24.69 8.48 -26.36
N ALA A 194 -23.87 8.45 -25.30
CA ALA A 194 -22.45 8.14 -25.41
C ALA A 194 -22.22 6.72 -25.96
N LEU A 195 -22.88 5.71 -25.40
CA LEU A 195 -22.77 4.31 -25.85
C LEU A 195 -23.21 4.14 -27.31
N TYR A 196 -24.27 4.82 -27.72
CA TYR A 196 -24.77 4.81 -29.10
C TYR A 196 -23.78 5.44 -30.10
N ASN A 197 -23.11 6.53 -29.71
CA ASN A 197 -22.25 7.31 -30.60
C ASN A 197 -20.78 6.86 -30.60
N ILE A 198 -20.27 6.29 -29.52
CA ILE A 198 -18.82 6.02 -29.35
C ILE A 198 -18.39 4.65 -29.86
N SER A 199 -19.29 3.67 -29.85
CA SER A 199 -18.96 2.27 -30.12
C SER A 199 -20.07 1.59 -30.90
N ASP A 200 -19.68 0.73 -31.83
CA ASP A 200 -20.59 -0.16 -32.53
C ASP A 200 -20.97 -1.39 -31.69
N HIS A 201 -20.27 -1.63 -30.58
CA HIS A 201 -20.57 -2.67 -29.60
C HIS A 201 -20.81 -2.10 -28.19
N LEU A 202 -21.62 -2.78 -27.38
CA LEU A 202 -21.78 -2.47 -25.96
C LEU A 202 -20.60 -3.01 -25.13
N PRO A 203 -20.14 -2.26 -24.12
CA PRO A 203 -19.08 -2.75 -23.23
C PRO A 203 -19.58 -3.91 -22.37
N VAL A 204 -18.64 -4.77 -21.99
CA VAL A 204 -18.83 -5.81 -20.97
C VAL A 204 -18.04 -5.42 -19.73
N THR A 205 -18.68 -5.47 -18.57
CA THR A 205 -18.04 -5.11 -17.29
C THR A 205 -18.18 -6.25 -16.29
N LEU A 206 -17.17 -6.41 -15.43
CA LEU A 206 -17.12 -7.40 -14.36
C LEU A 206 -16.33 -6.78 -13.20
N LYS A 207 -16.76 -6.98 -11.96
CA LYS A 207 -16.00 -6.51 -10.79
C LYS A 207 -15.21 -7.65 -10.18
N LEU A 208 -14.00 -7.33 -9.74
CA LEU A 208 -13.09 -8.25 -9.08
C LEU A 208 -12.86 -7.81 -7.64
N ILE A 209 -12.71 -8.77 -6.74
CA ILE A 209 -12.05 -8.56 -5.47
C ILE A 209 -10.61 -9.05 -5.60
N VAL A 210 -9.66 -8.17 -5.25
CA VAL A 210 -8.23 -8.50 -5.19
C VAL A 210 -7.80 -8.42 -3.74
N ARG A 211 -7.57 -9.58 -3.14
CA ARG A 211 -7.04 -9.75 -1.79
C ARG A 211 -5.53 -9.57 -1.84
N THR A 212 -5.03 -8.75 -0.93
CA THR A 212 -3.61 -8.58 -0.72
C THR A 212 -3.16 -9.62 0.30
N PRO A 213 -2.14 -10.45 -0.01
CA PRO A 213 -1.32 -11.07 1.01
C PRO A 213 -0.95 -9.97 2.00
N GLN A 214 -1.27 -10.18 3.26
CA GLN A 214 -0.64 -9.40 4.32
C GLN A 214 0.77 -9.94 4.47
N PRO A 215 1.79 -9.12 4.76
CA PRO A 215 3.09 -9.67 5.06
C PRO A 215 2.94 -10.63 6.24
N ASN A 216 3.85 -11.60 6.36
CA ASN A 216 4.02 -12.35 7.63
C ASN A 216 4.34 -11.45 8.83
N TYR A 217 4.47 -10.13 8.59
CA TYR A 217 4.60 -9.06 9.55
C TYR A 217 3.35 -8.15 9.50
N VAL A 218 2.52 -8.19 10.54
CA VAL A 218 1.52 -7.15 10.81
C VAL A 218 2.21 -6.07 11.65
N PRO A 219 2.28 -4.80 11.19
CA PRO A 219 2.73 -3.70 12.01
C PRO A 219 1.88 -3.63 13.28
N ASP A 220 2.52 -3.38 14.41
CA ASP A 220 1.84 -3.20 15.69
C ASP A 220 2.43 -2.00 16.43
N LEU A 221 1.90 -1.70 17.60
CA LEU A 221 2.42 -0.67 18.48
C LEU A 221 3.93 -0.85 18.72
N PHE A 222 4.66 0.23 18.97
CA PHE A 222 6.04 0.15 19.44
C PHE A 222 6.36 1.36 20.33
N PHE A 223 7.46 1.31 21.07
CA PHE A 223 7.92 2.43 21.88
C PHE A 223 8.54 3.52 20.98
N SER A 224 7.96 4.72 20.99
CA SER A 224 8.50 5.88 20.27
C SER A 224 9.41 6.75 21.13
N GLU A 225 9.22 6.76 22.44
CA GLU A 225 10.06 7.53 23.36
C GLU A 225 10.19 6.82 24.73
N TYR A 226 11.36 6.97 25.35
CA TYR A 226 11.66 6.49 26.70
C TYR A 226 12.35 7.61 27.48
N VAL A 227 11.82 7.95 28.65
CA VAL A 227 12.35 9.03 29.48
C VAL A 227 12.77 8.47 30.83
N GLU A 228 14.08 8.40 31.07
CA GLU A 228 14.65 8.18 32.39
C GLU A 228 15.34 9.47 32.85
N GLY A 229 14.52 10.36 33.42
CA GLY A 229 14.95 11.69 33.80
C GLY A 229 15.36 11.83 35.28
N SER A 230 15.70 13.05 35.69
CA SER A 230 16.01 13.33 37.10
C SER A 230 14.81 13.06 38.03
N GLY A 231 15.05 12.44 39.18
CA GLY A 231 14.00 12.18 40.18
C GLY A 231 12.89 11.29 39.61
N ASN A 232 11.64 11.74 39.74
CA ASN A 232 10.45 11.02 39.27
C ASN A 232 10.06 11.37 37.82
N ASN A 233 10.96 11.97 37.02
CA ASN A 233 10.69 12.18 35.60
C ASN A 233 10.85 10.86 34.86
N LYS A 234 9.74 10.12 34.71
CA LYS A 234 9.70 8.80 34.08
C LYS A 234 8.52 8.72 33.12
N ALA A 235 8.81 8.42 31.86
CA ALA A 235 7.77 8.23 30.86
C ALA A 235 8.13 7.18 29.80
N LEU A 236 7.08 6.61 29.22
CA LEU A 236 7.14 5.73 28.06
C LEU A 236 6.10 6.21 27.07
N GLU A 237 6.47 6.36 25.81
CA GLU A 237 5.55 6.70 24.74
C GLU A 237 5.37 5.51 23.80
N LEU A 238 4.11 5.17 23.51
CA LEU A 238 3.74 4.19 22.50
C LEU A 238 3.28 4.90 21.23
N PHE A 239 3.62 4.38 20.06
CA PHE A 239 3.13 4.86 18.79
C PHE A 239 2.36 3.79 18.03
N ASN A 240 1.29 4.19 17.34
CA ASN A 240 0.49 3.31 16.49
C ASN A 240 0.75 3.55 14.99
N PRO A 241 1.67 2.78 14.35
CA PRO A 241 1.93 2.89 12.91
C PRO A 241 0.84 2.26 12.04
N THR A 242 -0.15 1.59 12.64
CA THR A 242 -1.15 0.81 11.90
C THR A 242 -2.23 1.73 11.33
N PRO A 243 -2.88 1.38 10.20
CA PRO A 243 -3.91 2.22 9.60
C PRO A 243 -5.24 2.26 10.39
N TYR A 244 -5.32 1.58 11.54
CA TYR A 244 -6.53 1.47 12.35
C TYR A 244 -6.25 1.80 13.82
N PRO A 245 -7.26 2.29 14.58
CA PRO A 245 -7.13 2.44 16.03
C PRO A 245 -6.83 1.10 16.72
N LYS A 246 -6.00 1.14 17.77
CA LYS A 246 -5.66 -0.01 18.61
C LYS A 246 -6.30 0.12 19.98
N ASP A 247 -7.00 -0.93 20.41
CA ASP A 247 -7.53 -1.03 21.77
C ASP A 247 -6.40 -1.46 22.73
N LEU A 248 -5.97 -0.52 23.58
CA LEU A 248 -4.87 -0.68 24.51
C LEU A 248 -5.18 -1.67 25.64
N SER A 249 -6.45 -2.02 25.88
CA SER A 249 -6.79 -3.05 26.87
C SER A 249 -6.24 -4.43 26.51
N ASN A 250 -5.89 -4.64 25.24
CA ASN A 250 -5.22 -5.85 24.75
C ASN A 250 -3.71 -5.84 24.99
N TYR A 251 -3.16 -4.79 25.59
CA TYR A 251 -1.73 -4.60 25.79
C TYR A 251 -1.38 -4.40 27.26
N ARG A 252 -0.12 -4.68 27.60
CA ARG A 252 0.45 -4.44 28.91
C ARG A 252 1.91 -4.05 28.80
N LEU A 253 2.39 -3.32 29.80
CA LEU A 253 3.79 -3.00 29.98
C LEU A 253 4.41 -3.92 31.03
N GLU A 254 5.65 -4.31 30.82
CA GLU A 254 6.43 -5.16 31.70
C GLU A 254 7.81 -4.57 31.94
N ARG A 255 8.20 -4.44 33.20
CA ARG A 255 9.56 -4.05 33.60
C ARG A 255 10.28 -5.25 34.20
N TYR A 256 11.50 -5.50 33.73
CA TYR A 256 12.39 -6.54 34.22
C TYR A 256 13.56 -5.88 34.94
N VAL A 257 13.51 -5.91 36.26
CA VAL A 257 14.45 -5.17 37.11
C VAL A 257 15.87 -5.74 37.07
N ASN A 258 16.88 -4.93 36.78
CA ASN A 258 18.31 -5.27 36.88
C ASN A 258 18.66 -6.68 36.35
N GLY A 259 18.27 -6.99 35.11
CA GLY A 259 18.53 -8.29 34.49
C GLY A 259 17.66 -9.46 34.98
N SER A 260 16.57 -9.19 35.69
CA SER A 260 15.56 -10.19 36.04
C SER A 260 14.89 -10.81 34.79
N VAL A 261 14.35 -12.02 34.95
CA VAL A 261 13.42 -12.66 33.98
C VAL A 261 11.96 -12.63 34.46
N TYR A 262 11.73 -12.10 35.66
CA TYR A 262 10.41 -11.87 36.23
C TYR A 262 10.06 -10.40 36.13
N ALA A 263 8.85 -10.11 35.66
CA ALA A 263 8.40 -8.75 35.38
C ALA A 263 7.47 -8.19 36.47
N ASP A 264 7.58 -6.88 36.71
CA ASP A 264 6.47 -6.07 37.20
C ASP A 264 5.57 -5.71 36.02
N THR A 265 4.28 -6.03 36.10
CA THR A 265 3.35 -5.92 34.97
C THR A 265 2.23 -4.94 35.27
N VAL A 266 1.87 -4.09 34.30
CA VAL A 266 0.68 -3.24 34.36
C VAL A 266 -0.09 -3.29 33.04
N SER A 267 -1.39 -3.54 33.13
CA SER A 267 -2.28 -3.53 31.96
C SER A 267 -2.54 -2.09 31.50
N LEU A 268 -2.60 -1.89 30.19
CA LEU A 268 -3.02 -0.63 29.60
C LEU A 268 -4.55 -0.60 29.41
N ALA A 269 -5.08 0.57 29.08
CA ALA A 269 -6.49 0.77 28.80
C ALA A 269 -6.69 1.96 27.85
N GLY A 270 -7.85 2.02 27.22
CA GLY A 270 -8.20 3.08 26.27
C GLY A 270 -7.96 2.67 24.81
N THR A 271 -7.99 3.64 23.92
CA THR A 271 -7.83 3.42 22.48
C THR A 271 -6.80 4.40 21.94
N LEU A 272 -5.84 3.88 21.18
CA LEU A 272 -4.82 4.67 20.51
C LEU A 272 -5.16 4.78 19.01
N PRO A 273 -5.57 5.96 18.52
CA PRO A 273 -5.87 6.15 17.10
C PRO A 273 -4.66 5.86 16.20
N SER A 274 -4.93 5.60 14.91
CA SER A 274 -3.90 5.49 13.88
C SER A 274 -3.03 6.75 13.84
N GLY A 275 -1.71 6.60 13.82
CA GLY A 275 -0.74 7.70 13.72
C GLY A 275 -0.70 8.66 14.88
N LYS A 276 -1.16 8.21 16.04
CA LYS A 276 -1.05 8.94 17.30
C LYS A 276 -0.14 8.21 18.27
N THR A 277 0.30 8.94 19.27
CA THR A 277 1.07 8.41 20.39
C THR A 277 0.22 8.31 21.66
N TYR A 278 0.71 7.53 22.63
CA TYR A 278 0.12 7.38 23.95
C TYR A 278 1.23 7.47 24.99
N VAL A 279 1.23 8.56 25.77
CA VAL A 279 2.27 8.88 26.74
C VAL A 279 1.88 8.40 28.14
N VAL A 280 2.65 7.46 28.68
CA VAL A 280 2.50 6.90 30.03
C VAL A 280 3.52 7.56 30.95
N VAL A 281 3.07 8.23 32.01
CA VAL A 281 3.94 8.89 33.00
C VAL A 281 3.77 8.25 34.37
N ILE A 282 4.83 8.23 35.20
CA ILE A 282 4.69 7.78 36.60
C ILE A 282 3.73 8.70 37.37
N ASP A 283 2.83 8.12 38.18
CA ASP A 283 1.87 8.90 38.97
C ASP A 283 2.53 9.51 40.21
N LYS A 284 3.20 10.64 40.00
CA LYS A 284 3.78 11.50 41.05
C LYS A 284 3.31 12.93 40.83
N ARG A 285 2.00 13.16 41.00
CA ARG A 285 1.35 14.45 40.69
C ARG A 285 1.07 15.33 41.90
N ASP A 286 1.22 14.81 43.12
CA ASP A 286 0.93 15.60 44.32
C ASP A 286 1.89 16.80 44.41
N PRO A 287 1.39 18.05 44.27
CA PRO A 287 2.24 19.23 44.31
C PRO A 287 2.91 19.44 45.68
N ASN A 288 2.42 18.79 46.74
CA ASN A 288 3.01 18.81 48.08
C ASN A 288 3.93 17.60 48.34
N GLY A 289 4.13 16.75 47.32
CA GLY A 289 5.00 15.59 47.41
C GLY A 289 6.44 15.99 47.71
N SER A 290 7.13 15.20 48.54
CA SER A 290 8.52 15.44 48.93
C SER A 290 9.32 14.13 49.04
N GLY A 291 10.65 14.23 49.03
CA GLY A 291 11.54 13.06 49.07
C GLY A 291 11.27 12.12 47.90
N ALA A 292 11.01 10.84 48.17
CA ALA A 292 10.66 9.85 47.16
C ALA A 292 9.33 10.14 46.42
N ASN A 293 8.49 11.02 46.96
CA ASN A 293 7.22 11.43 46.37
C ASN A 293 7.27 12.82 45.74
N THR A 294 8.46 13.41 45.56
CA THR A 294 8.61 14.68 44.82
C THR A 294 7.90 14.58 43.47
N PRO A 295 7.06 15.55 43.09
CA PRO A 295 6.29 15.43 41.87
C PRO A 295 7.18 15.35 40.62
N ALA A 296 6.69 14.68 39.58
CA ALA A 296 7.29 14.73 38.26
C ALA A 296 7.24 16.16 37.68
N HIS A 297 8.11 16.46 36.72
CA HIS A 297 8.20 17.78 36.11
C HIS A 297 6.84 18.20 35.51
N PRO A 298 6.38 19.46 35.69
CA PRO A 298 5.09 19.91 35.18
C PRO A 298 4.89 19.68 33.68
N ASP A 299 5.93 19.92 32.86
CA ASP A 299 5.85 19.71 31.41
C ASP A 299 5.62 18.24 31.05
N LEU A 300 6.24 17.31 31.80
CA LEU A 300 6.03 15.88 31.62
C LEU A 300 4.61 15.46 32.05
N ILE A 301 4.09 16.03 33.13
CA ILE A 301 2.71 15.81 33.58
C ILE A 301 1.72 16.33 32.53
N ALA A 302 2.02 17.46 31.87
CA ALA A 302 1.11 18.09 30.91
C ALA A 302 0.89 17.28 29.63
N VAL A 303 1.88 16.49 29.21
CA VAL A 303 1.83 15.67 27.98
C VAL A 303 1.29 14.25 28.21
N ALA A 304 1.02 13.85 29.46
CA ALA A 304 0.61 12.49 29.78
C ALA A 304 -0.82 12.17 29.34
N ASP A 305 -1.01 11.04 28.65
CA ASP A 305 -2.32 10.46 28.41
C ASP A 305 -2.81 9.65 29.62
N THR A 306 -1.87 9.08 30.38
CA THR A 306 -2.18 8.33 31.61
C THR A 306 -1.05 8.39 32.63
N PHE A 307 -1.44 8.15 33.89
CA PHE A 307 -0.53 8.09 35.03
C PHE A 307 -0.63 6.73 35.71
N LEU A 308 0.50 6.05 35.89
CA LEU A 308 0.55 4.69 36.45
C LEU A 308 1.53 4.57 37.62
N CYS A 309 1.29 3.54 38.45
CA CYS A 309 2.19 3.10 39.53
C CYS A 309 2.54 4.19 40.59
N PRO A 310 1.55 4.82 41.25
CA PRO A 310 1.81 5.86 42.26
C PRO A 310 2.59 5.35 43.48
N ASP A 311 2.46 4.06 43.78
CA ASP A 311 3.03 3.41 44.96
C ASP A 311 3.92 2.22 44.55
N PRO A 312 5.23 2.25 44.84
CA PRO A 312 6.15 1.17 44.48
C PRO A 312 5.89 -0.12 45.28
N THR A 313 5.11 -0.08 46.35
CA THR A 313 4.75 -1.30 47.10
C THR A 313 3.64 -2.11 46.43
N ILE A 314 2.91 -1.49 45.50
CA ILE A 314 1.83 -2.14 44.75
C ILE A 314 2.32 -2.60 43.38
N ASN A 315 3.05 -1.73 42.67
CA ASN A 315 3.54 -2.02 41.32
C ASN A 315 4.75 -1.14 41.00
N GLN A 316 5.85 -1.77 40.54
CA GLN A 316 7.10 -1.08 40.27
C GLN A 316 7.40 -0.85 38.79
N MET A 317 6.43 -1.03 37.89
CA MET A 317 6.63 -0.98 36.44
C MET A 317 7.23 0.36 35.95
N MET A 318 6.78 1.49 36.50
CA MET A 318 7.29 2.83 36.13
C MET A 318 8.50 3.30 36.96
N TYR A 319 9.08 2.45 37.82
CA TYR A 319 10.23 2.80 38.68
C TYR A 319 11.57 2.41 38.05
N PHE A 320 11.64 2.45 36.71
CA PHE A 320 12.86 2.12 35.99
C PHE A 320 13.92 3.21 36.11
N ASN A 321 15.19 2.83 36.01
CA ASN A 321 16.34 3.70 36.29
C ASN A 321 17.52 3.46 35.33
N GLY A 322 17.22 3.08 34.08
CA GLY A 322 18.17 3.00 32.97
C GLY A 322 18.75 1.60 32.74
N ASN A 323 18.80 0.74 33.76
CA ASN A 323 19.36 -0.61 33.68
C ASN A 323 18.31 -1.74 33.67
N ASP A 324 17.06 -1.40 33.41
CA ASP A 324 15.96 -2.37 33.32
C ASP A 324 15.61 -2.65 31.86
N ALA A 325 15.11 -3.86 31.58
CA ALA A 325 14.46 -4.13 30.31
C ALA A 325 12.96 -3.80 30.41
N ILE A 326 12.42 -3.11 29.39
CA ILE A 326 11.00 -2.70 29.33
C ILE A 326 10.37 -3.31 28.10
N ALA A 327 9.32 -4.11 28.29
CA ALA A 327 8.61 -4.78 27.21
C ALA A 327 7.18 -4.25 27.05
N LEU A 328 6.75 -4.12 25.81
CA LEU A 328 5.35 -4.02 25.42
C LEU A 328 4.89 -5.41 24.98
N ARG A 329 3.80 -5.91 25.58
CA ARG A 329 3.22 -7.20 25.21
C ARG A 329 1.74 -7.09 24.94
N THR A 330 1.22 -8.02 24.15
CA THR A 330 -0.21 -8.31 24.15
C THR A 330 -0.60 -8.98 25.47
N GLN A 331 -1.89 -8.99 25.80
CA GLN A 331 -2.37 -9.69 27.00
C GLN A 331 -2.19 -11.21 26.93
N SER A 332 -2.11 -11.78 25.73
CA SER A 332 -1.75 -13.20 25.55
C SER A 332 -0.26 -13.48 25.76
N GLY A 333 0.58 -12.44 25.88
CA GLY A 333 2.00 -12.55 26.20
C GLY A 333 2.96 -12.49 25.02
N GLU A 334 2.46 -12.21 23.82
CA GLU A 334 3.29 -11.95 22.64
C GLU A 334 4.13 -10.68 22.86
N LEU A 335 5.43 -10.74 22.53
CA LEU A 335 6.32 -9.58 22.60
C LEU A 335 6.13 -8.70 21.37
N ILE A 336 5.80 -7.43 21.62
CA ILE A 336 5.53 -6.45 20.58
C ILE A 336 6.74 -5.53 20.38
N ASP A 337 7.32 -5.02 21.47
CA ASP A 337 8.55 -4.24 21.45
C ASP A 337 9.32 -4.40 22.77
N LEU A 338 10.63 -4.12 22.74
CA LEU A 338 11.53 -4.25 23.87
C LEU A 338 12.60 -3.15 23.86
N ILE A 339 12.78 -2.51 25.01
CA ILE A 339 13.93 -1.66 25.32
C ILE A 339 14.83 -2.46 26.26
N GLY A 340 16.09 -2.65 25.89
CA GLY A 340 17.02 -3.49 26.64
C GLY A 340 16.95 -4.97 26.25
N LYS A 341 17.45 -5.83 27.14
CA LYS A 341 17.46 -7.29 26.98
C LYS A 341 17.04 -7.96 28.28
N ILE A 342 16.05 -8.84 28.20
CA ILE A 342 15.52 -9.56 29.36
C ILE A 342 16.57 -10.57 29.82
N GLY A 343 16.85 -10.63 31.12
CA GLY A 343 17.83 -11.55 31.70
C GLY A 343 19.27 -11.03 31.74
N GLU A 344 19.53 -9.78 31.35
CA GLU A 344 20.86 -9.17 31.37
C GLU A 344 20.86 -7.85 32.15
N ASP A 345 21.77 -7.73 33.12
CA ASP A 345 22.00 -6.49 33.86
C ASP A 345 23.08 -5.68 33.15
N PRO A 346 22.76 -4.51 32.57
CA PRO A 346 23.72 -3.69 31.85
C PRO A 346 24.59 -2.83 32.78
N GLY A 347 24.54 -3.04 34.10
CA GLY A 347 25.21 -2.21 35.09
C GLY A 347 24.39 -0.98 35.42
N THR A 348 24.90 0.21 35.08
CA THR A 348 24.16 1.47 35.25
C THR A 348 23.14 1.73 34.14
N GLY A 349 23.36 1.22 32.92
CA GLY A 349 22.45 1.30 31.78
C GLY A 349 23.07 0.74 30.49
N TRP A 350 22.26 0.63 29.45
CA TRP A 350 22.63 0.15 28.11
C TRP A 350 23.51 1.14 27.34
N THR A 351 24.42 0.63 26.51
CA THR A 351 25.47 1.40 25.82
C THR A 351 25.50 1.13 24.30
N ASP A 352 26.44 1.76 23.60
CA ASP A 352 26.82 1.49 22.19
C ASP A 352 28.17 0.74 22.08
N ASP A 353 28.76 0.34 23.22
CA ASP A 353 30.09 -0.27 23.26
C ASP A 353 30.03 -1.79 23.08
N SER A 354 30.25 -2.23 21.84
CA SER A 354 30.31 -3.65 21.47
C SER A 354 31.48 -4.44 22.11
N LEU A 355 32.51 -3.76 22.63
CA LEU A 355 33.73 -4.38 23.15
C LEU A 355 33.71 -4.56 24.68
N CYS A 356 32.59 -4.18 25.31
CA CYS A 356 32.45 -4.27 26.75
C CYS A 356 32.47 -5.73 27.24
N TYR A 357 33.39 -6.05 28.17
CA TYR A 357 33.45 -7.32 28.88
C TYR A 357 33.11 -7.08 30.35
N PRO A 358 32.19 -7.86 30.97
CA PRO A 358 31.75 -9.20 30.56
C PRO A 358 30.51 -9.28 29.65
N GLY A 359 29.90 -8.16 29.24
CA GLY A 359 28.73 -8.17 28.36
C GLY A 359 28.75 -7.00 27.36
N PRO A 360 28.62 -7.25 26.05
CA PRO A 360 28.63 -6.19 25.04
C PRO A 360 27.43 -5.26 25.23
N TYR A 361 27.60 -3.98 24.92
CA TYR A 361 26.58 -2.92 25.05
C TYR A 361 26.05 -2.70 26.47
N THR A 362 26.87 -3.07 27.46
CA THR A 362 26.63 -2.78 28.88
C THR A 362 27.58 -1.68 29.34
N SER A 363 27.31 -1.12 30.52
CA SER A 363 28.19 -0.14 31.18
C SER A 363 29.17 -0.78 32.18
N LEU A 364 29.23 -2.11 32.25
CA LEU A 364 30.05 -2.86 33.23
C LEU A 364 31.56 -2.65 33.06
N CYS A 365 32.01 -2.28 31.86
CA CYS A 365 33.38 -1.91 31.54
C CYS A 365 33.68 -0.40 31.71
N GLY A 366 32.72 0.38 32.24
CA GLY A 366 32.82 1.84 32.36
C GLY A 366 32.39 2.60 31.10
N ALA A 367 31.79 1.92 30.12
CA ALA A 367 31.17 2.57 28.96
C ALA A 367 30.02 3.49 29.39
N LYS A 368 29.79 4.56 28.62
CA LYS A 368 28.76 5.55 28.91
C LYS A 368 27.37 4.93 28.71
N ALA A 369 26.55 4.95 29.77
CA ALA A 369 25.14 4.58 29.68
C ALA A 369 24.35 5.65 28.91
N TRP A 370 23.56 5.20 27.94
CA TRP A 370 22.69 6.06 27.11
C TRP A 370 21.21 5.99 27.53
N THR A 371 20.88 5.13 28.50
CA THR A 371 19.53 4.92 29.04
C THR A 371 19.34 5.52 30.44
N THR A 372 20.42 5.87 31.13
CA THR A 372 20.39 6.44 32.49
C THR A 372 20.57 7.95 32.42
N ASN A 373 19.65 8.72 33.00
CA ASN A 373 19.58 10.17 32.91
C ASN A 373 19.51 10.66 31.45
N HIS A 374 18.70 10.00 30.64
CA HIS A 374 18.57 10.24 29.22
C HIS A 374 17.12 10.13 28.76
N THR A 375 16.79 10.89 27.72
CA THR A 375 15.60 10.68 26.90
C THR A 375 16.02 9.96 25.63
N LEU A 376 15.38 8.83 25.30
CA LEU A 376 15.58 8.13 24.04
C LEU A 376 14.41 8.39 23.12
N VAL A 377 14.69 8.85 21.91
CA VAL A 377 13.69 9.02 20.85
C VAL A 377 13.93 7.96 19.78
N ARG A 378 12.87 7.25 19.39
CA ARG A 378 12.94 6.20 18.37
C ARG A 378 13.27 6.83 17.03
N LYS A 379 14.26 6.26 16.34
CA LYS A 379 14.69 6.75 15.02
C LYS A 379 13.55 6.67 14.02
N PHE A 380 13.45 7.70 13.19
CA PHE A 380 12.39 7.86 12.19
C PHE A 380 12.25 6.66 11.22
N ASN A 381 13.36 5.98 10.92
CA ASN A 381 13.38 4.84 10.01
C ASN A 381 12.92 3.51 10.65
N VAL A 382 12.66 3.49 11.96
CA VAL A 382 12.17 2.31 12.66
C VAL A 382 10.65 2.24 12.52
N THR A 383 10.17 1.17 11.89
CA THR A 383 8.75 0.94 11.60
C THR A 383 8.15 -0.20 12.41
N SER A 384 8.93 -0.78 13.34
CA SER A 384 8.58 -1.97 14.10
C SER A 384 9.26 -2.05 15.46
N GLY A 385 8.63 -2.80 16.37
CA GLY A 385 9.22 -3.17 17.65
C GLY A 385 10.16 -4.39 17.57
N ILE A 386 11.02 -4.54 18.58
CA ILE A 386 11.81 -5.75 18.82
C ILE A 386 10.88 -6.85 19.36
N LYS A 387 10.51 -7.81 18.51
CA LYS A 387 9.52 -8.88 18.82
C LYS A 387 10.11 -10.15 19.47
N THR A 388 11.42 -10.20 19.69
CA THR A 388 12.10 -11.32 20.36
C THR A 388 13.14 -10.78 21.34
N ASN A 389 13.48 -11.54 22.39
CA ASN A 389 14.56 -11.12 23.28
C ASN A 389 15.89 -11.19 22.51
N PRO A 390 16.57 -10.05 22.25
CA PRO A 390 17.69 -10.02 21.34
C PRO A 390 18.95 -10.62 21.99
N PRO A 391 19.96 -11.03 21.20
CA PRO A 391 21.23 -11.50 21.73
C PRO A 391 22.01 -10.38 22.46
N PHE A 392 21.78 -9.13 22.09
CA PHE A 392 22.33 -7.92 22.70
C PHE A 392 21.42 -6.72 22.41
N PHE A 393 21.55 -5.63 23.16
CA PHE A 393 20.82 -4.39 22.93
C PHE A 393 21.78 -3.21 22.77
N ASP A 394 22.01 -2.81 21.52
CA ASP A 394 22.76 -1.60 21.16
C ASP A 394 21.76 -0.44 21.00
N VAL A 395 21.88 0.57 21.87
CA VAL A 395 20.96 1.72 21.89
C VAL A 395 20.92 2.41 20.53
N THR A 396 22.07 2.56 19.87
CA THR A 396 22.21 3.38 18.66
C THR A 396 21.60 2.74 17.42
N GLN A 397 21.20 1.47 17.46
CA GLN A 397 20.55 0.82 16.32
C GLN A 397 19.17 1.38 16.02
N GLN A 398 18.41 1.73 17.06
CA GLN A 398 17.01 2.13 16.93
C GLN A 398 16.68 3.45 17.63
N TRP A 399 17.60 4.00 18.42
CA TRP A 399 17.33 5.15 19.27
C TRP A 399 18.37 6.26 19.09
N ASP A 400 17.89 7.50 19.12
CA ASP A 400 18.70 8.68 19.37
C ASP A 400 18.60 9.03 20.86
N SER A 401 19.76 9.23 21.51
CA SER A 401 19.81 9.54 22.94
C SER A 401 20.06 11.03 23.16
N LEU A 402 19.09 11.68 23.81
CA LEU A 402 19.05 13.10 24.11
C LEU A 402 19.39 13.36 25.59
N PRO A 403 19.79 14.59 25.95
CA PRO A 403 20.08 14.96 27.34
C PRO A 403 18.92 14.67 28.30
N ASN A 404 19.27 14.49 29.58
CA ASN A 404 18.32 14.33 30.69
C ASN A 404 17.19 15.38 30.66
N ASN A 405 15.97 14.95 30.96
CA ASN A 405 14.77 15.79 31.04
C ASN A 405 14.42 16.54 29.75
N THR A 406 14.71 15.93 28.59
CA THR A 406 14.19 16.44 27.31
C THR A 406 12.79 15.88 27.10
N PHE A 407 11.78 16.75 26.92
CA PHE A 407 10.37 16.35 26.79
C PHE A 407 9.70 16.89 25.51
N ASP A 408 10.43 17.64 24.69
CA ASP A 408 9.87 18.45 23.60
C ASP A 408 9.26 17.60 22.46
N SER A 409 9.62 16.31 22.37
CA SER A 409 9.11 15.37 21.37
C SER A 409 7.93 14.52 21.85
N LEU A 410 7.62 14.50 23.15
CA LEU A 410 6.52 13.70 23.67
C LEU A 410 5.17 14.18 23.13
N GLY A 411 4.28 13.23 22.86
CA GLY A 411 2.99 13.46 22.22
C GLY A 411 3.07 13.47 20.69
N LEU A 412 4.26 13.28 20.10
CA LEU A 412 4.49 13.32 18.65
C LEU A 412 5.54 12.29 18.23
N HIS A 413 5.14 11.34 17.38
CA HIS A 413 6.07 10.49 16.68
C HIS A 413 5.75 10.47 15.19
N HIS A 414 6.74 10.82 14.38
CA HIS A 414 6.66 10.69 12.95
C HIS A 414 7.36 9.38 12.59
N CYS A 415 6.65 8.44 11.98
CA CYS A 415 7.26 7.26 11.37
C CYS A 415 7.12 7.34 9.85
N LEU A 416 7.96 6.61 9.11
CA LEU A 416 7.96 6.59 7.65
C LEU A 416 6.60 6.27 7.01
N THR A 417 5.76 5.48 7.67
CA THR A 417 4.56 4.91 7.05
C THR A 417 3.31 5.79 7.14
N GLN A 418 3.37 6.94 7.83
CA GLN A 418 2.20 7.80 8.08
C GLN A 418 2.48 9.30 7.94
N PHE A 419 3.58 9.66 7.28
CA PHE A 419 3.84 11.06 6.98
C PHE A 419 2.89 11.55 5.88
N GLU A 420 1.91 12.39 6.24
CA GLU A 420 1.11 13.14 5.28
C GLU A 420 1.95 14.30 4.73
N LEU A 421 2.13 14.33 3.41
CA LEU A 421 2.78 15.45 2.74
C LEU A 421 1.95 16.72 2.95
N PRO A 422 2.57 17.88 3.20
CA PRO A 422 1.84 19.14 3.28
C PRO A 422 1.14 19.44 1.94
N PRO A 423 0.03 20.20 1.93
CA PRO A 423 -0.73 20.48 0.70
C PRO A 423 0.11 21.10 -0.43
N SER A 424 1.19 21.81 -0.10
CA SER A 424 2.16 22.35 -1.07
C SER A 424 2.87 21.26 -1.90
N TRP A 425 2.88 20.01 -1.44
CA TRP A 425 3.53 18.88 -2.09
C TRP A 425 2.54 17.96 -2.85
N GLU A 426 1.24 18.23 -2.77
CA GLU A 426 0.24 17.58 -3.60
C GLU A 426 0.39 17.99 -5.07
N TYR A 427 0.10 17.07 -5.99
CA TYR A 427 0.19 17.30 -7.43
C TYR A 427 -0.97 16.63 -8.16
N VAL A 428 -1.30 17.16 -9.33
CA VAL A 428 -2.32 16.61 -10.22
C VAL A 428 -1.65 15.69 -11.24
N THR A 429 -2.24 14.51 -11.47
CA THR A 429 -1.78 13.62 -12.53
C THR A 429 -2.42 14.03 -13.85
N THR A 430 -1.60 14.42 -14.83
CA THR A 430 -2.04 14.85 -16.16
C THR A 430 -1.69 13.80 -17.23
N MET A 431 -2.12 14.02 -18.47
CA MET A 431 -1.79 13.11 -19.58
C MET A 431 -0.33 13.18 -20.03
N SER A 432 0.41 14.22 -19.64
CA SER A 432 1.81 14.41 -19.97
C SER A 432 2.68 14.12 -18.75
N SER A 433 3.68 13.26 -18.87
CA SER A 433 4.59 12.97 -17.76
C SER A 433 6.04 12.78 -18.20
N HIS A 434 6.95 13.01 -17.27
CA HIS A 434 8.38 12.78 -17.40
C HIS A 434 8.89 12.02 -16.17
N ILE A 435 9.97 11.26 -16.33
CA ILE A 435 10.57 10.49 -15.24
C ILE A 435 11.97 11.00 -14.95
N PHE A 436 12.22 11.41 -13.70
CA PHE A 436 13.57 11.63 -13.19
C PHE A 436 14.02 10.43 -12.38
N THR A 437 15.14 9.83 -12.76
CA THR A 437 15.73 8.71 -12.02
C THR A 437 16.81 9.22 -11.08
N ILE A 438 16.70 8.87 -9.80
CA ILE A 438 17.74 9.07 -8.79
C ILE A 438 18.37 7.71 -8.52
N THR A 439 19.64 7.56 -8.91
CA THR A 439 20.35 6.29 -8.73
C THR A 439 20.79 6.10 -7.29
N ILE A 440 20.97 4.84 -6.86
CA ILE A 440 21.42 4.47 -5.51
C ILE A 440 22.76 5.11 -5.12
N ASN A 441 23.61 5.41 -6.10
CA ASN A 441 24.93 6.04 -5.88
C ASN A 441 24.87 7.58 -5.88
N THR A 442 23.67 8.16 -6.01
CA THR A 442 23.50 9.62 -5.97
C THR A 442 23.78 10.12 -4.56
N ASN A 443 24.73 11.05 -4.43
CA ASN A 443 25.02 11.64 -3.12
C ASN A 443 24.03 12.76 -2.83
N ILE A 444 23.10 12.53 -1.90
CA ILE A 444 22.13 13.54 -1.45
C ILE A 444 22.62 14.09 -0.12
N ASN A 445 22.92 15.39 -0.10
CA ASN A 445 23.37 16.10 1.09
C ASN A 445 22.35 17.17 1.51
N LEU A 446 22.17 17.34 2.80
CA LEU A 446 21.46 18.46 3.44
C LEU A 446 22.48 19.28 4.22
N GLU A 447 22.63 20.56 3.87
CA GLU A 447 23.55 21.49 4.57
C GLU A 447 24.97 20.88 4.80
N ASP A 448 25.54 20.31 3.74
CA ASP A 448 26.87 19.66 3.71
C ASP A 448 27.01 18.32 4.48
N GLN A 449 25.91 17.74 4.97
CA GLN A 449 25.88 16.41 5.58
C GLN A 449 25.08 15.41 4.74
N PRO A 450 25.47 14.12 4.70
CA PRO A 450 24.66 13.09 4.05
C PRO A 450 23.24 13.08 4.61
N ALA A 451 22.25 13.09 3.71
CA ALA A 451 20.86 13.11 4.12
C ALA A 451 20.42 11.75 4.68
N ALA A 452 19.56 11.78 5.70
CA ALA A 452 19.00 10.56 6.28
C ALA A 452 17.92 9.95 5.36
N PRO A 453 17.83 8.61 5.26
CA PRO A 453 16.71 7.93 4.63
C PRO A 453 15.35 8.40 5.18
N GLY A 454 14.37 8.54 4.29
CA GLY A 454 12.99 8.87 4.63
C GLY A 454 12.49 10.24 4.19
N LEU A 455 13.38 11.09 3.67
CA LEU A 455 13.01 12.40 3.10
C LEU A 455 12.20 12.25 1.82
N PHE A 456 11.49 13.32 1.45
CA PHE A 456 10.83 13.44 0.16
C PHE A 456 11.61 14.38 -0.75
N ILE A 457 11.68 14.03 -2.03
CA ILE A 457 12.29 14.84 -3.09
C ILE A 457 11.17 15.19 -4.06
N GLY A 458 10.98 16.49 -4.31
CA GLY A 458 9.92 16.98 -5.18
C GLY A 458 10.45 17.91 -6.26
N ALA A 459 9.78 17.87 -7.41
CA ALA A 459 10.00 18.76 -8.53
C ALA A 459 8.81 19.73 -8.65
N PHE A 460 9.11 21.01 -8.70
CA PHE A 460 8.14 22.09 -8.63
C PHE A 460 8.24 22.99 -9.86
N PHE A 461 7.09 23.43 -10.34
CA PHE A 461 6.92 24.40 -11.44
C PHE A 461 6.40 25.73 -10.89
N LYS A 462 6.44 26.78 -11.71
CA LYS A 462 5.90 28.10 -11.34
C LYS A 462 4.57 28.36 -12.03
N ASN A 463 3.61 28.83 -11.25
CA ASN A 463 2.39 29.43 -11.73
C ASN A 463 2.28 30.85 -11.16
N GLY A 464 2.61 31.85 -12.00
CA GLY A 464 2.83 33.22 -11.56
C GLY A 464 3.96 33.32 -10.53
N ASP A 465 3.68 33.90 -9.36
CA ASP A 465 4.62 34.02 -8.25
C ASP A 465 4.62 32.81 -7.30
N SER A 466 3.71 31.86 -7.51
CA SER A 466 3.56 30.66 -6.67
C SER A 466 4.28 29.44 -7.26
N ILE A 467 4.75 28.56 -6.38
CA ILE A 467 5.38 27.28 -6.75
C ILE A 467 4.44 26.12 -6.41
N HIS A 468 4.33 25.18 -7.32
CA HIS A 468 3.42 24.03 -7.21
C HIS A 468 4.18 22.75 -7.48
N CYS A 469 3.86 21.69 -6.75
CA CYS A 469 4.47 20.38 -6.95
C CYS A 469 3.91 19.76 -8.24
N ALA A 470 4.78 19.27 -9.10
CA ALA A 470 4.40 18.47 -10.28
C ALA A 470 4.66 16.97 -10.07
N GLY A 471 5.28 16.59 -8.96
CA GLY A 471 5.62 15.21 -8.66
C GLY A 471 6.65 15.13 -7.55
N ASN A 472 6.53 14.11 -6.71
CA ASN A 472 7.46 13.84 -5.63
C ASN A 472 7.66 12.33 -5.44
N VAL A 473 8.72 11.98 -4.72
CA VAL A 473 9.01 10.62 -4.29
C VAL A 473 9.64 10.64 -2.90
N GLN A 474 9.47 9.56 -2.15
CA GLN A 474 10.23 9.32 -0.93
C GLN A 474 11.56 8.61 -1.25
N TRP A 475 12.65 9.04 -0.60
CA TRP A 475 13.99 8.47 -0.80
C TRP A 475 14.48 7.75 0.45
N PHE A 476 14.95 6.51 0.28
CA PHE A 476 15.45 5.65 1.37
C PHE A 476 16.95 5.34 1.28
N GLY A 477 17.62 5.74 0.19
CA GLY A 477 19.07 5.56 0.03
C GLY A 477 19.55 4.13 -0.22
N ASP A 478 18.64 3.17 -0.41
CA ASP A 478 18.95 1.74 -0.55
C ASP A 478 18.65 1.18 -1.95
N GLN A 479 18.08 1.99 -2.85
CA GLN A 479 17.69 1.58 -4.20
C GLN A 479 17.66 2.76 -5.18
N ASN A 480 17.63 2.44 -6.47
CA ASN A 480 17.28 3.42 -7.50
C ASN A 480 15.80 3.79 -7.34
N ILE A 481 15.48 5.09 -7.40
CA ILE A 481 14.10 5.56 -7.32
C ILE A 481 13.77 6.45 -8.52
N ALA A 482 12.49 6.51 -8.85
CA ALA A 482 11.97 7.32 -9.95
C ALA A 482 10.95 8.33 -9.43
N ILE A 483 11.12 9.60 -9.80
CA ILE A 483 10.11 10.64 -9.63
C ILE A 483 9.36 10.75 -10.94
N ILE A 484 8.07 10.47 -10.92
CA ILE A 484 7.18 10.81 -12.03
C ILE A 484 6.72 12.23 -11.81
N VAL A 485 6.92 13.10 -12.80
CA VAL A 485 6.45 14.48 -12.80
C VAL A 485 5.50 14.71 -13.96
N TYR A 486 4.54 15.60 -13.76
CA TYR A 486 3.47 15.85 -14.71
C TYR A 486 3.65 17.20 -15.42
N GLY A 487 3.35 17.19 -16.73
CA GLY A 487 3.36 18.36 -17.60
C GLY A 487 1.96 18.98 -17.66
N ASP A 488 1.89 20.27 -17.97
CA ASP A 488 0.62 20.97 -18.14
C ASP A 488 -0.18 20.37 -19.31
N ASP A 489 -1.51 20.25 -19.17
CA ASP A 489 -2.38 19.73 -20.22
C ASP A 489 -3.61 20.62 -20.49
N PHE A 490 -4.43 20.24 -21.49
CA PHE A 490 -5.59 21.03 -21.91
C PHE A 490 -6.90 20.63 -21.22
N LEU A 491 -6.88 19.60 -20.37
CA LEU A 491 -8.07 19.06 -19.69
C LEU A 491 -8.45 19.90 -18.47
N THR A 492 -7.49 20.61 -17.89
CA THR A 492 -7.70 21.57 -16.81
C THR A 492 -7.54 23.00 -17.34
N PRO A 493 -8.38 23.94 -16.88
CA PRO A 493 -8.27 25.35 -17.27
C PRO A 493 -7.16 26.09 -16.52
N GLU A 494 -6.58 25.48 -15.49
CA GLU A 494 -5.55 26.03 -14.61
C GLU A 494 -4.23 25.32 -14.87
N LYS A 495 -3.11 26.03 -14.77
CA LYS A 495 -1.79 25.43 -14.93
C LYS A 495 -1.51 24.43 -13.79
N ASP A 496 -1.39 23.16 -14.13
CA ASP A 496 -1.29 22.04 -13.18
C ASP A 496 -0.06 21.15 -13.37
N GLY A 497 0.81 21.51 -14.32
CA GLY A 497 2.09 20.86 -14.53
C GLY A 497 3.14 21.74 -15.20
N PHE A 498 4.25 21.11 -15.60
CA PHE A 498 5.34 21.79 -16.31
C PHE A 498 4.96 22.17 -17.74
N GLU A 499 5.28 23.41 -18.12
CA GLU A 499 5.32 23.81 -19.53
C GLU A 499 6.65 23.40 -20.20
N ILE A 500 6.64 23.33 -21.53
CA ILE A 500 7.86 23.06 -22.30
C ILE A 500 8.92 24.13 -22.02
N ASN A 501 10.14 23.69 -21.69
CA ASN A 501 11.31 24.52 -21.32
C ASN A 501 11.19 25.27 -19.98
N GLU A 502 10.23 24.92 -19.13
CA GLU A 502 10.13 25.49 -17.80
C GLU A 502 11.27 25.01 -16.88
N LYS A 503 11.74 25.90 -15.99
CA LYS A 503 12.80 25.57 -15.04
C LYS A 503 12.23 24.74 -13.90
N ILE A 504 12.86 23.59 -13.64
CA ILE A 504 12.55 22.74 -12.50
C ILE A 504 13.10 23.39 -11.22
N THR A 505 12.24 23.56 -10.23
CA THR A 505 12.62 23.92 -8.86
C THR A 505 12.62 22.66 -8.02
N TRP A 506 13.77 22.30 -7.44
CA TRP A 506 13.89 21.11 -6.60
C TRP A 506 13.70 21.49 -5.14
N LYS A 507 12.94 20.66 -4.42
CA LYS A 507 12.82 20.76 -2.97
C LYS A 507 13.03 19.42 -2.31
N ILE A 508 13.52 19.47 -1.08
CA ILE A 508 13.59 18.34 -0.16
C ILE A 508 12.72 18.66 1.05
N LEU A 509 11.82 17.75 1.41
CA LEU A 509 11.10 17.80 2.67
C LEU A 509 11.67 16.74 3.59
N VAL A 510 12.03 17.16 4.80
CA VAL A 510 12.55 16.28 5.84
C VAL A 510 11.44 16.07 6.88
N PRO A 511 10.72 14.93 6.84
CA PRO A 511 9.62 14.64 7.75
C PRO A 511 9.97 14.82 9.23
N SER A 512 11.14 14.35 9.66
CA SER A 512 11.57 14.42 11.05
C SER A 512 11.80 15.85 11.56
N LEU A 513 11.99 16.82 10.65
CA LEU A 513 12.18 18.23 10.97
C LEU A 513 10.95 19.09 10.64
N MET A 514 9.93 18.51 9.98
CA MET A 514 8.81 19.25 9.39
C MET A 514 9.27 20.45 8.55
N LYS A 515 10.42 20.33 7.89
CA LYS A 515 11.12 21.45 7.23
C LYS A 515 11.37 21.15 5.76
N GLU A 516 11.04 22.13 4.93
CA GLU A 516 11.39 22.16 3.52
C GLU A 516 12.74 22.84 3.30
N PHE A 517 13.50 22.32 2.36
CA PHE A 517 14.80 22.83 1.92
C PHE A 517 14.75 23.02 0.41
N ASP A 518 15.27 24.14 -0.07
CA ASP A 518 15.54 24.31 -1.48
C ASP A 518 16.72 23.43 -1.87
N ALA A 519 16.60 22.73 -2.99
CA ALA A 519 17.61 21.81 -3.48
C ALA A 519 18.11 22.23 -4.87
N ALA A 520 19.31 21.78 -5.19
CA ALA A 520 19.89 21.91 -6.53
C ALA A 520 20.28 20.52 -7.03
N ALA A 521 19.85 20.18 -8.24
CA ALA A 521 20.29 18.98 -8.93
C ALA A 521 21.32 19.37 -10.00
N THR A 522 22.44 18.67 -10.03
CA THR A 522 23.42 18.75 -11.12
C THR A 522 23.35 17.48 -11.93
N TYR A 523 23.18 17.59 -13.24
CA TYR A 523 23.29 16.44 -14.14
C TYR A 523 24.77 16.03 -14.25
N SER A 524 25.05 14.76 -13.99
CA SER A 524 26.35 14.17 -14.34
C SER A 524 26.30 13.73 -15.79
N SER A 525 27.12 14.35 -16.65
CA SER A 525 27.28 13.94 -18.05
C SER A 525 28.06 12.64 -18.23
N PHE A 526 28.47 11.99 -17.13
CA PHE A 526 28.96 10.62 -17.16
C PHE A 526 27.76 9.69 -17.08
N TRP A 527 27.07 9.51 -18.20
CA TRP A 527 26.42 8.29 -18.71
C TRP A 527 25.78 8.62 -20.05
#